data_AF-A0A523JS68-F1
#
_entry.id   AF-A0A523JS68-F1
#
_cell.length_a   1.000
_cell.length_b   1.000
_cell.length_c   1.000
_cell.angle_alpha   90.00
_cell.angle_beta   90.00
_cell.angle_gamma   90.00
#
_symmetry.space_group_name_H-M   'P 1'
#
loop_
_entity.id
_entity.type
_entity.pdbx_description
1 polymer ?
#
loop_
_entity_poly.entity_id
_entity_poly.type
_entity_poly.pdbx_seq_one_letter_code
_entity_poly.pdbx_strand_id
1 'polypeptide(L)'
;MKENKEQDLSAELDLMEQDDAIIGRVFRWSLLLMIGLAVVVLIVLFSGRGEERPEPVAEATLAGPEQLSETSDRSPPQVHFSEVADDWGIDFVHVNGAYGERLLPETMGSGVAIFDYDRDGDQDLFFVNGKSWPWREET
;
A
#
# COMPACT_ATOMS: atom_id res chain seq x y z
N MET A 1 60.14 -57.96 14.70
CA MET A 1 59.71 -56.55 14.63
C MET A 1 59.00 -56.18 13.32
N LYS A 2 59.02 -57.02 12.27
CA LYS A 2 58.28 -56.75 11.01
C LYS A 2 56.81 -57.22 11.03
N GLU A 3 56.53 -58.26 11.80
CA GLU A 3 55.22 -58.94 11.85
C GLU A 3 54.09 -58.09 12.48
N ASN A 4 54.41 -57.26 13.49
CA ASN A 4 53.43 -56.36 14.11
C ASN A 4 52.88 -55.30 13.13
N LYS A 5 53.73 -54.83 12.20
CA LYS A 5 53.35 -53.72 11.32
C LYS A 5 52.40 -54.15 10.20
N GLU A 6 52.49 -55.41 9.76
CA GLU A 6 51.57 -55.96 8.76
C GLU A 6 50.23 -56.33 9.39
N GLN A 7 50.22 -56.81 10.63
CA GLN A 7 48.99 -57.06 11.39
C GLN A 7 48.23 -55.77 11.70
N ASP A 8 48.95 -54.72 12.12
CA ASP A 8 48.36 -53.40 12.36
C ASP A 8 47.80 -52.80 11.06
N LEU A 9 48.51 -52.95 9.93
CA LEU A 9 48.04 -52.47 8.63
C LEU A 9 46.84 -53.25 8.11
N SER A 10 46.81 -54.58 8.28
CA SER A 10 45.64 -55.38 7.92
C SER A 10 44.42 -55.04 8.77
N ALA A 11 44.62 -54.80 10.07
CA ALA A 11 43.53 -54.39 10.96
C ALA A 11 43.02 -52.98 10.63
N GLU A 12 43.90 -52.06 10.26
CA GLU A 12 43.53 -50.70 9.84
C GLU A 12 42.79 -50.70 8.49
N LEU A 13 43.21 -51.55 7.54
CA LEU A 13 42.52 -51.74 6.25
C LEU A 13 41.13 -52.38 6.43
N ASP A 14 41.02 -53.41 7.27
CA ASP A 14 39.73 -54.06 7.57
C ASP A 14 38.76 -53.09 8.28
N LEU A 15 39.27 -52.20 9.15
CA LEU A 15 38.47 -51.15 9.79
C LEU A 15 37.99 -50.09 8.80
N MET A 16 38.82 -49.70 7.82
CA MET A 16 38.44 -48.77 6.75
C MET A 16 37.38 -49.37 5.81
N GLU A 17 37.49 -50.67 5.48
CA GLU A 17 36.52 -51.37 4.62
C GLU A 17 35.17 -51.59 5.34
N GLN A 18 35.20 -51.78 6.66
CA GLN A 18 34.00 -51.94 7.49
C GLN A 18 33.19 -50.63 7.64
N ASP A 19 33.84 -49.46 7.66
CA ASP A 19 33.20 -48.13 7.74
C ASP A 19 32.48 -47.75 6.42
N ASP A 20 33.07 -48.03 5.26
CA ASP A 20 32.50 -47.68 3.95
C ASP A 20 31.17 -48.41 3.67
N ALA A 21 31.05 -49.67 4.11
CA ALA A 21 29.81 -50.44 3.98
C ALA A 21 28.66 -49.90 4.86
N ILE A 22 28.98 -49.26 5.98
CA ILE A 22 28.01 -48.63 6.88
C ILE A 22 27.54 -47.30 6.30
N ILE A 23 28.44 -46.49 5.74
CA ILE A 23 28.14 -45.19 5.12
C ILE A 23 27.14 -45.37 3.97
N GLY A 24 27.34 -46.36 3.11
CA GLY A 24 26.43 -46.65 2.00
C GLY A 24 25.03 -47.09 2.45
N ARG A 25 24.92 -47.79 3.59
CA ARG A 25 23.63 -48.18 4.16
C ARG A 25 22.93 -46.96 4.77
N VAL A 26 23.59 -46.18 5.62
CA VAL A 26 23.00 -44.99 6.25
C VAL A 26 22.54 -43.98 5.22
N PHE A 27 23.30 -43.76 4.14
CA PHE A 27 22.91 -42.87 3.05
C PHE A 27 21.62 -43.33 2.34
N ARG A 28 21.48 -44.64 2.09
CA ARG A 28 20.27 -45.21 1.47
C ARG A 28 19.05 -45.12 2.38
N TRP A 29 19.22 -45.35 3.69
CA TRP A 29 18.13 -45.21 4.66
C TRP A 29 17.73 -43.74 4.85
N SER A 30 18.70 -42.81 4.85
CA SER A 30 18.44 -41.37 4.88
C SER A 30 17.70 -40.89 3.62
N LEU A 31 18.09 -41.37 2.45
CA LEU A 31 17.43 -41.05 1.18
C LEU A 31 15.98 -41.55 1.15
N LEU A 32 15.72 -42.78 1.64
CA LEU A 32 14.36 -43.33 1.74
C LEU A 32 13.49 -42.54 2.74
N LEU A 33 14.07 -42.12 3.86
CA LEU A 33 13.38 -41.29 4.85
C LEU A 33 13.00 -39.92 4.26
N MET A 34 13.92 -39.28 3.54
CA MET A 34 13.68 -38.01 2.85
C MET A 34 12.59 -38.12 1.77
N ILE A 35 12.60 -39.18 0.97
CA ILE A 35 11.55 -39.45 -0.02
C ILE A 35 10.20 -39.68 0.67
N GLY A 36 10.17 -40.45 1.77
CA GLY A 36 8.96 -40.66 2.56
C GLY A 36 8.38 -39.35 3.10
N LEU A 37 9.23 -38.48 3.66
CA LEU A 37 8.82 -37.16 4.14
C LEU A 37 8.25 -36.29 3.00
N ALA A 38 8.91 -36.27 1.84
CA ALA A 38 8.44 -35.52 0.68
C ALA A 38 7.08 -36.01 0.18
N VAL A 39 6.85 -37.33 0.17
CA VAL A 39 5.55 -37.93 -0.19
C VAL A 39 4.48 -37.55 0.83
N VAL A 40 4.78 -37.58 2.13
CA VAL A 40 3.82 -37.15 3.17
C VAL A 40 3.45 -35.67 3.00
N VAL A 41 4.43 -34.80 2.75
CA VAL A 41 4.18 -33.38 2.48
C VAL A 41 3.31 -33.21 1.23
N LEU A 42 3.60 -33.95 0.15
CA LEU A 42 2.82 -33.89 -1.08
C LEU A 42 1.36 -34.35 -0.85
N ILE A 43 1.15 -35.42 -0.08
CA ILE A 43 -0.19 -35.91 0.28
C ILE A 43 -0.94 -34.84 1.08
N VAL A 44 -0.32 -34.22 2.08
CA VAL A 44 -0.95 -33.13 2.85
C VAL A 44 -1.33 -31.95 1.96
N LEU A 45 -0.43 -31.54 1.05
CA LEU A 45 -0.69 -30.45 0.10
C LEU A 45 -1.80 -30.80 -0.91
N PHE A 46 -1.95 -32.07 -1.29
CA PHE A 46 -3.03 -32.51 -2.19
C PHE A 46 -4.35 -32.71 -1.45
N SER A 47 -4.34 -33.21 -0.22
CA SER A 47 -5.55 -33.42 0.60
C SER A 47 -6.15 -32.10 1.09
N GLY A 48 -5.36 -31.04 1.24
CA GLY A 48 -5.83 -29.71 1.66
C GLY A 48 -6.43 -28.85 0.55
N ARG A 49 -6.41 -29.28 -0.72
CA ARG A 49 -7.05 -28.58 -1.85
C ARG A 49 -8.54 -28.93 -1.94
N GLY A 50 -9.26 -28.74 -0.84
CA GLY A 50 -10.71 -28.68 -0.89
C GLY A 50 -11.11 -27.44 -1.68
N GLU A 51 -11.71 -27.65 -2.85
CA GLU A 51 -12.28 -26.57 -3.63
C GLU A 51 -13.48 -26.03 -2.83
N GLU A 52 -13.26 -24.98 -2.05
CA GLU A 52 -14.35 -24.23 -1.44
C GLU A 52 -15.13 -23.60 -2.59
N ARG A 53 -16.17 -24.30 -3.05
CA ARG A 53 -17.15 -23.74 -3.97
C ARG A 53 -17.82 -22.61 -3.20
N PRO A 54 -17.54 -21.33 -3.54
CA PRO A 54 -18.13 -20.23 -2.80
C PRO A 54 -19.64 -20.39 -2.89
N GLU A 55 -20.30 -20.44 -1.74
CA GLU A 55 -21.75 -20.36 -1.66
C GLU A 55 -22.21 -19.18 -2.52
N PRO A 56 -23.20 -19.33 -3.41
CA PRO A 56 -23.68 -18.23 -4.24
C PRO A 56 -24.22 -17.15 -3.30
N VAL A 57 -23.39 -16.14 -3.02
CA VAL A 57 -23.79 -14.96 -2.29
C VAL A 57 -24.86 -14.31 -3.15
N ALA A 58 -26.10 -14.33 -2.67
CA ALA A 58 -27.19 -13.64 -3.32
C ALA A 58 -26.81 -12.16 -3.40
N GLU A 59 -26.53 -11.66 -4.61
CA GLU A 59 -26.31 -10.25 -4.84
C GLU A 59 -27.54 -9.50 -4.37
N ALA A 60 -27.35 -8.60 -3.41
CA ALA A 60 -28.40 -7.67 -3.04
C ALA A 60 -28.66 -6.78 -4.26
N THR A 61 -29.87 -6.86 -4.83
CA THR A 61 -30.32 -5.91 -5.84
C THR A 61 -30.38 -4.53 -5.18
N LEU A 62 -29.32 -3.74 -5.37
CA LEU A 62 -29.30 -2.34 -4.96
C LEU A 62 -30.31 -1.61 -5.84
N ALA A 63 -31.49 -1.31 -5.29
CA ALA A 63 -32.34 -0.29 -5.89
C ALA A 63 -31.53 1.01 -5.88
N GLY A 64 -31.16 1.49 -7.07
CA GLY A 64 -30.55 2.80 -7.22
C GLY A 64 -31.45 3.88 -6.62
N PRO A 65 -30.91 5.08 -6.34
CA PRO A 65 -31.73 6.19 -5.88
C PRO A 65 -32.91 6.33 -6.84
N GLU A 66 -34.12 6.36 -6.28
CA GLU A 66 -35.36 6.56 -7.03
C GLU A 66 -35.14 7.77 -7.95
N GLN A 67 -35.15 7.51 -9.25
CA GLN A 67 -34.85 8.54 -10.24
C GLN A 67 -35.86 9.66 -10.01
N LEU A 68 -35.37 10.80 -9.54
CA LEU A 68 -36.20 11.96 -9.21
C LEU A 68 -37.11 12.20 -10.40
N SER A 69 -38.41 11.95 -10.22
CA SER A 69 -39.41 12.27 -11.23
C SER A 69 -39.17 13.71 -11.64
N GLU A 70 -38.82 13.93 -12.91
CA GLU A 70 -38.59 15.25 -13.48
C GLU A 70 -39.91 16.02 -13.43
N THR A 71 -40.15 16.63 -12.27
CA THR A 71 -41.24 17.56 -12.05
C THR A 71 -40.83 18.85 -12.74
N SER A 72 -41.30 18.98 -13.98
CA SER A 72 -41.65 20.20 -14.70
C SER A 72 -40.61 21.32 -14.70
N ASP A 73 -40.00 21.55 -15.87
CA ASP A 73 -39.49 22.85 -16.35
C ASP A 73 -38.78 23.72 -15.30
N ARG A 74 -37.75 23.17 -14.65
CA ARG A 74 -36.81 23.99 -13.87
C ARG A 74 -35.73 24.50 -14.79
N SER A 75 -36.02 25.57 -15.52
CA SER A 75 -34.95 26.42 -16.02
C SER A 75 -34.14 26.90 -14.80
N PRO A 76 -32.80 26.76 -14.79
CA PRO A 76 -31.99 27.27 -13.70
C PRO A 76 -32.28 28.76 -13.49
N PRO A 77 -32.36 29.25 -12.24
CA PRO A 77 -32.52 30.68 -12.01
C PRO A 77 -31.40 31.42 -12.72
N GLN A 78 -31.75 32.49 -13.44
CA GLN A 78 -30.76 33.37 -14.06
C GLN A 78 -30.12 34.20 -12.94
N VAL A 79 -28.92 33.78 -12.51
CA VAL A 79 -28.11 34.50 -11.52
C VAL A 79 -27.11 35.38 -12.27
N HIS A 80 -27.06 36.66 -11.91
CA HIS A 80 -26.06 37.60 -12.41
C HIS A 80 -24.97 37.78 -11.35
N PHE A 81 -23.72 37.71 -11.78
CA PHE A 81 -22.56 38.03 -10.94
C PHE A 81 -22.00 39.37 -11.39
N SER A 82 -21.69 40.25 -10.43
CA SER A 82 -21.00 41.51 -10.64
C SER A 82 -19.68 41.51 -9.88
N GLU A 83 -18.63 41.95 -10.53
CA GLU A 83 -17.35 42.29 -9.92
C GLU A 83 -17.55 43.60 -9.14
N VAL A 84 -17.13 43.64 -7.87
CA VAL A 84 -17.27 44.82 -6.97
C VAL A 84 -16.01 45.05 -6.13
N ALA A 85 -14.93 44.31 -6.35
CA ALA A 85 -13.73 44.38 -5.53
C ALA A 85 -13.09 45.77 -5.62
N ASP A 86 -12.98 46.33 -6.83
CA ASP A 86 -12.44 47.68 -7.04
C ASP A 86 -13.28 48.76 -6.32
N ASP A 87 -14.61 48.64 -6.40
CA ASP A 87 -15.54 49.57 -5.74
C ASP A 87 -15.42 49.52 -4.21
N TRP A 88 -15.04 48.36 -3.67
CA TRP A 88 -14.87 48.11 -2.23
C TRP A 88 -13.41 48.28 -1.78
N GLY A 89 -12.50 48.65 -2.68
CA GLY A 89 -11.08 48.83 -2.39
C GLY A 89 -10.34 47.52 -2.07
N ILE A 90 -10.81 46.38 -2.58
CA ILE A 90 -10.22 45.05 -2.37
C ILE A 90 -9.26 44.74 -3.52
N ASP A 91 -7.95 44.75 -3.26
CA ASP A 91 -6.88 44.47 -4.24
C ASP A 91 -6.06 43.21 -3.90
N PHE A 92 -6.64 42.31 -3.09
CA PHE A 92 -5.94 41.14 -2.56
C PHE A 92 -5.47 40.15 -3.64
N VAL A 93 -4.19 39.78 -3.56
CA VAL A 93 -3.58 38.72 -4.38
C VAL A 93 -3.07 37.59 -3.50
N HIS A 94 -3.58 36.37 -3.72
CA HIS A 94 -3.12 35.19 -3.01
C HIS A 94 -1.76 34.70 -3.52
N VAL A 95 -0.83 34.47 -2.60
CA VAL A 95 0.46 33.83 -2.82
C VAL A 95 0.39 32.42 -2.24
N ASN A 96 0.36 31.40 -3.10
CA ASN A 96 0.36 29.99 -2.69
C ASN A 96 1.77 29.44 -2.37
N GLY A 97 2.82 30.23 -2.61
CA GLY A 97 4.21 29.84 -2.36
C GLY A 97 4.75 28.78 -3.34
N ALA A 98 4.15 28.67 -4.52
CA ALA A 98 4.55 27.68 -5.52
C ALA A 98 5.93 27.94 -6.10
N TYR A 99 6.71 26.87 -6.29
CA TYR A 99 8.02 26.94 -6.95
C TYR A 99 8.22 25.85 -8.02
N GLY A 100 7.15 25.18 -8.45
CA GLY A 100 7.14 24.36 -9.67
C GLY A 100 7.04 22.85 -9.44
N GLU A 101 7.15 22.37 -8.20
CA GLU A 101 6.99 20.95 -7.86
C GLU A 101 5.52 20.52 -7.72
N ARG A 102 4.57 21.45 -7.78
CA ARG A 102 3.11 21.20 -7.69
C ARG A 102 2.75 20.45 -6.41
N LEU A 103 3.35 20.88 -5.30
CA LEU A 103 3.07 20.29 -4.00
C LEU A 103 1.62 20.53 -3.60
N LEU A 104 1.08 19.68 -2.73
CA LEU A 104 -0.31 19.81 -2.28
C LEU A 104 -0.64 21.22 -1.76
N PRO A 105 0.20 21.89 -0.93
CA PRO A 105 -0.07 23.26 -0.50
C PRO A 105 -0.11 24.29 -1.64
N GLU A 106 0.53 24.03 -2.78
CA GLU A 106 0.52 24.92 -3.94
C GLU A 106 -0.79 24.79 -4.75
N THR A 107 -1.37 23.60 -4.73
CA THR A 107 -2.58 23.24 -5.50
C THR A 107 -3.85 23.51 -4.70
N MET A 108 -3.75 23.48 -3.37
CA MET A 108 -4.83 23.85 -2.47
C MET A 108 -4.93 25.38 -2.42
N GLY A 109 -6.07 25.92 -2.87
CA GLY A 109 -6.33 27.36 -2.80
C GLY A 109 -6.47 27.87 -1.36
N SER A 110 -6.47 29.19 -1.22
CA SER A 110 -6.73 29.86 0.05
C SER A 110 -8.21 29.84 0.46
N GLY A 111 -8.53 30.50 1.56
CA GLY A 111 -9.90 30.76 2.02
C GLY A 111 -10.13 32.23 2.38
N VAL A 112 -11.41 32.59 2.39
CA VAL A 112 -11.92 33.86 2.92
C VAL A 112 -12.93 33.57 4.02
N ALA A 113 -12.92 34.35 5.10
CA ALA A 113 -13.95 34.35 6.12
C ALA A 113 -14.68 35.70 6.10
N ILE A 114 -16.00 35.65 6.27
CA ILE A 114 -16.88 36.83 6.35
C ILE A 114 -17.53 36.81 7.72
N PHE A 115 -17.21 37.80 8.55
CA PHE A 115 -17.72 37.92 9.91
C PHE A 115 -17.48 39.32 10.47
N ASP A 116 -18.27 39.73 11.45
CA ASP A 116 -18.07 40.97 12.21
C ASP A 116 -17.00 40.75 13.31
N TYR A 117 -15.77 41.24 13.09
CA TYR A 117 -14.63 41.02 13.97
C TYR A 117 -14.62 42.00 15.16
N ASP A 118 -14.92 43.26 14.93
CA ASP A 118 -14.81 44.33 15.93
C ASP A 118 -16.14 44.69 16.62
N ARG A 119 -17.25 44.13 16.15
CA ARG A 119 -18.63 44.30 16.64
C ARG A 119 -19.25 45.64 16.31
N ASP A 120 -18.87 46.26 15.20
CA ASP A 120 -19.50 47.49 14.72
C ASP A 120 -20.81 47.23 13.93
N GLY A 121 -21.08 45.97 13.59
CA GLY A 121 -22.27 45.52 12.87
C GLY A 121 -22.09 45.41 11.36
N ASP A 122 -20.94 45.83 10.83
CA ASP A 122 -20.56 45.60 9.44
C ASP A 122 -19.83 44.24 9.32
N GLN A 123 -19.80 43.68 8.10
CA GLN A 123 -19.11 42.40 7.86
C GLN A 123 -17.67 42.66 7.41
N ASP A 124 -16.71 42.10 8.14
CA ASP A 124 -15.31 42.11 7.77
C ASP A 124 -14.95 40.93 6.87
N LEU A 125 -13.94 41.16 6.03
CA LEU A 125 -13.35 40.13 5.17
C LEU A 125 -11.95 39.77 5.68
N PHE A 126 -11.73 38.50 5.97
CA PHE A 126 -10.42 37.96 6.31
C PHE A 126 -9.93 37.00 5.23
N PHE A 127 -8.82 37.35 4.57
CA PHE A 127 -8.18 36.52 3.55
C PHE A 127 -6.98 35.77 4.14
N VAL A 128 -6.99 34.45 4.03
CA VAL A 128 -5.80 33.64 4.33
C VAL A 128 -4.77 33.87 3.22
N ASN A 129 -3.49 33.99 3.56
CA ASN A 129 -2.44 34.10 2.55
C ASN A 129 -1.24 33.21 2.89
N GLY A 130 -0.51 32.80 1.85
CA GLY A 130 0.78 32.15 1.98
C GLY A 130 1.91 33.14 1.72
N LYS A 131 3.12 32.61 1.61
CA LYS A 131 4.32 33.36 1.26
C LYS A 131 5.31 32.47 0.52
N SER A 132 6.17 33.09 -0.27
CA SER A 132 7.33 32.42 -0.84
C SER A 132 8.30 31.95 0.25
N TRP A 133 9.01 30.86 -0.04
CA TRP A 133 10.01 30.29 0.85
C TRP A 133 11.27 31.17 0.86
N PRO A 134 11.76 31.61 2.03
CA PRO A 134 12.86 32.59 2.09
C PRO A 134 14.21 32.04 1.60
N TRP A 135 14.33 30.71 1.45
CA TRP A 135 15.53 30.05 0.94
C TRP A 135 15.43 29.65 -0.54
N ARG A 136 14.36 30.02 -1.24
CA ARG A 136 14.23 29.84 -2.68
C ARG A 136 14.12 31.20 -3.36
N GLU A 137 14.97 31.43 -4.35
CA GLU A 137 14.92 32.65 -5.18
C GLU A 137 13.61 32.67 -5.99
N GLU A 138 13.03 33.85 -6.14
CA GLU A 138 11.87 34.06 -7.02
C GLU A 138 12.33 33.85 -8.47
N THR A 139 11.86 32.76 -9.09
CA THR A 139 12.04 32.49 -10.52
C THR A 139 10.98 33.20 -11.35
#